data_AF-A0A3S7Q8H3-F1
#
_entry.id   AF-A0A3S7Q8H3-F1
#
_cell.length_a   1.000
_cell.length_b   1.000
_cell.length_c   1.000
_cell.angle_alpha   90.00
_cell.angle_beta   90.00
_cell.angle_gamma   90.00
#
_symmetry.space_group_name_H-M   'P 1'
#
loop_
_entity.id
_entity.type
_entity.pdbx_description
1 polymer ?
#
loop_
_entity_poly.entity_id
_entity_poly.type
_entity_poly.pdbx_seq_one_letter_code
_entity_poly.pdbx_strand_id
1 'polypeptide(L)'
;YSDYTAMNKLIAHLGGPDKVTAFARGIGDDTFRLDRTEPTLNTAIPGDPRDTTTPLAMAQTLRHLTLGSALGETQRAQLVAWLKGNTTGAASIQAGLPTSWVVGDKTGSGDYGTTNDIAGHLAEGRAPLILVT
;
A
#
# COMPACT_ATOMS: atom_id res chain seq x y z
N TYR A 1 6.29 -6.25 8.88
CA TYR A 1 6.19 -5.87 10.31
C TYR A 1 5.10 -4.85 10.63
N SER A 2 4.81 -3.85 9.79
CA SER A 2 3.69 -2.90 10.02
C SER A 2 3.79 -2.09 11.33
N ASP A 3 4.98 -1.57 11.64
CA ASP A 3 5.22 -0.80 12.87
C ASP A 3 4.60 0.60 12.78
N TYR A 4 3.65 0.89 13.68
CA TYR A 4 2.92 2.16 13.74
C TYR A 4 3.81 3.35 14.16
N THR A 5 4.81 3.11 15.01
CA THR A 5 5.75 4.16 15.42
C THR A 5 6.62 4.57 14.25
N ALA A 6 7.11 3.59 13.47
CA ALA A 6 7.85 3.87 12.24
C ALA A 6 7.01 4.66 11.23
N MET A 7 5.74 4.28 11.03
CA MET A 7 4.82 5.03 10.16
C MET A 7 4.64 6.48 10.62
N ASN A 8 4.43 6.71 11.93
CA ASN A 8 4.33 8.06 12.48
C ASN A 8 5.61 8.88 12.27
N LYS A 9 6.80 8.26 12.32
CA LYS A 9 8.06 8.96 12.00
C LYS A 9 8.16 9.32 10.52
N LEU A 10 7.71 8.48 9.61
CA LEU A 10 7.64 8.80 8.18
C LEU A 10 6.68 9.96 7.92
N ILE A 11 5.47 9.92 8.50
CA ILE A 11 4.49 11.01 8.39
C ILE A 11 5.09 12.33 8.91
N ALA A 12 5.72 12.30 10.09
CA ALA A 12 6.36 13.49 10.67
C ALA A 12 7.51 14.02 9.80
N HIS A 13 8.33 13.14 9.23
CA HIS A 13 9.41 13.52 8.32
C HIS A 13 8.89 14.21 7.05
N LEU A 14 7.75 13.76 6.53
CA LEU A 14 7.09 14.38 5.37
C LEU A 14 6.39 15.70 5.71
N GLY A 15 6.07 15.94 6.98
CA GLY A 15 5.42 17.16 7.46
C GLY A 15 3.94 17.01 7.81
N GLY A 16 3.40 15.79 7.84
CA GLY A 16 2.00 15.52 8.22
C GLY A 16 1.24 14.63 7.23
N PRO A 17 0.03 14.15 7.59
CA PRO A 17 -0.82 13.33 6.70
C PRO A 17 -1.19 14.03 5.38
N ASP A 18 -1.36 15.35 5.42
CA ASP A 18 -1.62 16.18 4.24
C ASP A 18 -0.49 16.09 3.20
N LYS A 19 0.76 15.91 3.64
CA LYS A 19 1.92 15.77 2.75
C LYS A 19 1.98 14.41 2.09
N VAL A 20 1.49 13.36 2.74
CA VAL A 20 1.29 12.04 2.11
C VAL A 20 0.21 12.15 1.03
N THR A 21 -0.90 12.81 1.35
CA THR A 21 -1.97 13.07 0.38
C THR A 21 -1.47 13.92 -0.80
N ALA A 22 -0.66 14.95 -0.54
CA ALA A 22 -0.08 15.78 -1.58
C ALA A 22 0.87 15.00 -2.50
N PHE A 23 1.67 14.07 -1.95
CA PHE A 23 2.48 13.16 -2.76
C PHE A 23 1.61 12.29 -3.68
N ALA A 24 0.50 11.73 -3.17
CA ALA A 24 -0.43 10.96 -3.97
C ALA A 24 -1.00 11.79 -5.14
N ARG A 25 -1.41 13.04 -4.90
CA ARG A 25 -1.82 13.98 -5.96
C ARG A 25 -0.70 14.23 -6.97
N GLY A 26 0.55 14.37 -6.52
CA GLY A 26 1.73 14.57 -7.37
C GLY A 26 2.03 13.42 -8.34
N ILE A 27 1.52 12.21 -8.06
CA ILE A 27 1.66 11.03 -8.93
C ILE A 27 0.35 10.65 -9.65
N GLY A 28 -0.65 11.55 -9.62
CA GLY A 28 -1.91 11.41 -10.34
C GLY A 28 -3.02 10.65 -9.61
N ASP A 29 -2.90 10.43 -8.30
CA ASP A 29 -3.98 9.85 -7.50
C ASP A 29 -4.82 10.95 -6.85
N ASP A 30 -6.02 11.17 -7.39
CA ASP A 30 -6.99 12.15 -6.89
C ASP A 30 -7.94 11.61 -5.81
N THR A 31 -7.85 10.32 -5.49
CA THR A 31 -8.81 9.63 -4.62
C THR A 31 -8.26 9.39 -3.22
N PHE A 32 -6.99 8.97 -3.13
CA PHE A 32 -6.33 8.67 -1.86
C PHE A 32 -6.37 9.88 -0.92
N ARG A 33 -6.64 9.64 0.36
CA ARG A 33 -6.49 10.63 1.43
C ARG A 33 -5.99 9.98 2.70
N LEU A 34 -5.06 10.65 3.35
CA LEU A 34 -4.60 10.34 4.70
C LEU A 34 -4.86 11.57 5.57
N ASP A 35 -5.69 11.40 6.59
CA ASP A 35 -6.22 12.48 7.40
C ASP A 35 -5.66 12.44 8.83
N ARG A 36 -5.22 11.27 9.29
CA ARG A 36 -4.76 11.04 10.67
C ARG A 36 -3.42 10.30 10.73
N THR A 37 -2.85 10.29 11.93
CA THR A 37 -1.68 9.48 12.27
C THR A 37 -2.10 8.17 12.93
N GLU A 38 -1.15 7.25 13.10
CA GLU A 38 -1.36 6.04 13.86
C GLU A 38 -1.56 6.37 15.36
N PRO A 39 -2.43 5.63 16.07
CA PRO A 39 -3.24 4.50 15.57
C PRO A 39 -4.60 4.92 14.98
N THR A 40 -4.97 6.20 15.09
CA THR A 40 -6.35 6.66 14.86
C THR A 40 -6.82 6.59 13.42
N LEU A 41 -5.90 6.45 12.44
CA LEU A 41 -6.28 6.21 11.05
C LEU A 41 -7.01 4.85 10.85
N ASN A 42 -6.90 3.90 11.78
CA ASN A 42 -7.49 2.56 11.66
C ASN A 42 -8.91 2.42 12.25
N THR A 43 -9.56 3.51 12.66
CA THR A 43 -10.93 3.44 13.22
C THR A 43 -11.97 2.90 12.24
N ALA A 44 -11.71 2.96 10.93
CA ALA A 44 -12.49 2.31 9.86
C ALA A 44 -14.03 2.43 9.98
N ILE A 45 -14.52 3.57 10.48
CA ILE A 45 -15.94 3.78 10.76
C ILE A 45 -16.73 3.77 9.43
N PRO A 46 -17.79 2.94 9.29
CA PRO A 46 -18.60 2.93 8.08
C PRO A 46 -19.15 4.32 7.73
N GLY A 47 -18.87 4.79 6.51
CA GLY A 47 -19.28 6.10 6.02
C GLY A 47 -18.36 7.28 6.39
N ASP A 48 -17.32 7.07 7.21
CA ASP A 48 -16.29 8.07 7.45
C ASP A 48 -15.36 8.17 6.23
N PRO A 49 -15.23 9.34 5.58
CA PRO A 49 -14.37 9.47 4.41
C PRO A 49 -12.88 9.54 4.76
N ARG A 50 -12.50 9.70 6.03
CA ARG A 50 -11.10 9.88 6.42
C ARG A 50 -10.29 8.61 6.23
N ASP A 51 -9.03 8.77 5.81
CA ASP A 51 -8.06 7.68 5.64
C ASP A 51 -8.52 6.61 4.64
N THR A 52 -9.21 7.04 3.58
CA THR A 52 -9.80 6.15 2.57
C THR A 52 -9.15 6.30 1.19
N THR A 53 -9.40 5.30 0.36
CA THR A 53 -9.18 5.31 -1.09
C THR A 53 -10.18 4.37 -1.75
N THR A 54 -10.10 4.20 -3.06
CA THR A 54 -10.84 3.15 -3.78
C THR A 54 -9.89 2.05 -4.26
N PRO A 55 -10.39 0.81 -4.47
CA PRO A 55 -9.56 -0.28 -4.99
C PRO A 55 -8.87 0.06 -6.32
N LEU A 56 -9.58 0.75 -7.22
CA LEU A 56 -9.05 1.17 -8.52
C LEU A 56 -7.89 2.16 -8.37
N ALA A 57 -8.08 3.22 -7.56
CA ALA A 57 -7.05 4.23 -7.34
C ALA A 57 -5.79 3.62 -6.71
N MET A 58 -5.94 2.78 -5.68
CA MET A 58 -4.81 2.12 -5.04
C MET A 58 -4.08 1.14 -5.97
N ALA A 59 -4.80 0.41 -6.83
CA ALA A 59 -4.18 -0.47 -7.82
C ALA A 59 -3.35 0.32 -8.85
N GLN A 60 -3.86 1.47 -9.32
CA GLN A 60 -3.14 2.35 -10.24
C GLN A 60 -1.91 2.98 -9.58
N THR A 61 -2.06 3.48 -8.36
CA THR A 61 -0.95 4.03 -7.56
C THR A 61 0.14 2.99 -7.31
N LEU A 62 -0.24 1.78 -6.87
CA LEU A 62 0.74 0.71 -6.64
C LEU A 62 1.46 0.32 -7.94
N ARG A 63 0.75 0.26 -9.08
CA ARG A 63 1.36 0.04 -10.40
C ARG A 63 2.37 1.14 -10.73
N HIS A 64 2.02 2.40 -10.54
CA HIS A 64 2.90 3.54 -10.86
C HIS A 64 4.16 3.54 -9.99
N LEU A 65 4.03 3.22 -8.70
CA LEU A 65 5.13 3.19 -7.75
C LEU A 65 6.09 2.01 -7.95
N THR A 66 5.58 0.85 -8.38
CA THR A 66 6.37 -0.40 -8.43
C THR A 66 6.83 -0.80 -9.84
N LEU A 67 6.09 -0.41 -10.87
CA LEU A 67 6.34 -0.77 -12.27
C LEU A 67 6.49 0.44 -13.20
N GLY A 68 5.96 1.60 -12.80
CA GLY A 68 6.00 2.85 -13.55
C GLY A 68 7.19 3.73 -13.19
N SER A 69 7.11 5.02 -13.56
CA SER A 69 8.18 6.02 -13.38
C SER A 69 7.88 7.07 -12.30
N ALA A 70 6.92 6.80 -11.40
CA ALA A 70 6.60 7.71 -10.29
C ALA A 70 7.77 7.88 -9.30
N LEU A 71 8.66 6.87 -9.24
CA LEU A 71 9.89 6.88 -8.48
C LEU A 71 11.09 6.72 -9.41
N GLY A 72 12.25 7.23 -8.98
CA GLY A 72 13.54 6.89 -9.58
C GLY A 72 13.82 5.38 -9.48
N GLU A 73 14.66 4.87 -10.37
CA GLU A 73 14.89 3.43 -10.51
C GLU A 73 15.33 2.75 -9.19
N THR A 74 16.28 3.35 -8.49
CA THR A 74 16.78 2.82 -7.20
C THR A 74 15.68 2.82 -6.13
N GLN A 75 14.86 3.87 -6.06
CA GLN A 75 13.77 3.98 -5.09
C GLN A 75 12.65 2.98 -5.39
N ARG A 76 12.30 2.80 -6.67
CA ARG A 76 11.35 1.78 -7.12
C ARG A 76 11.84 0.38 -6.77
N ALA A 77 13.10 0.06 -7.05
CA ALA A 77 13.70 -1.23 -6.70
C ALA A 77 13.68 -1.48 -5.19
N GLN A 78 13.99 -0.46 -4.39
CA GLN A 78 13.93 -0.53 -2.93
C GLN A 78 12.52 -0.80 -2.41
N LEU A 79 11.51 -0.10 -2.93
CA LEU A 79 10.10 -0.30 -2.57
C LEU A 79 9.65 -1.74 -2.89
N VAL A 80 9.96 -2.22 -4.10
CA VAL A 80 9.65 -3.60 -4.50
C VAL A 80 10.36 -4.61 -3.61
N ALA A 81 11.61 -4.37 -3.23
CA ALA A 81 12.35 -5.25 -2.32
C ALA A 81 11.71 -5.30 -0.93
N TRP A 82 11.28 -4.15 -0.38
CA TRP A 82 10.56 -4.11 0.89
C TRP A 82 9.21 -4.83 0.86
N LEU A 83 8.43 -4.66 -0.22
CA LEU A 83 7.15 -5.36 -0.40
C LEU A 83 7.33 -6.88 -0.48
N LYS A 84 8.33 -7.35 -1.25
CA LYS A 84 8.67 -8.79 -1.32
C LYS A 84 9.16 -9.36 0.00
N GLY A 85 9.73 -8.52 0.87
CA GLY A 85 10.18 -8.87 2.21
C GLY A 85 9.10 -8.77 3.28
N ASN A 86 7.83 -8.56 2.92
CA ASN A 86 6.78 -8.46 3.92
C ASN A 86 6.62 -9.77 4.70
N THR A 87 6.35 -9.65 6.00
CA THR A 87 6.22 -10.77 6.94
C THR A 87 4.78 -11.04 7.37
N THR A 88 3.82 -10.22 6.92
CA THR A 88 2.43 -10.25 7.40
C THR A 88 1.43 -10.78 6.37
N GLY A 89 1.85 -11.00 5.12
CA GLY A 89 0.98 -11.33 3.98
C GLY A 89 0.61 -12.80 3.78
N ALA A 90 1.26 -13.73 4.48
CA ALA A 90 1.17 -15.16 4.19
C ALA A 90 -0.26 -15.74 4.24
N ALA A 91 -1.16 -15.14 5.01
CA ALA A 91 -2.56 -15.55 5.15
C ALA A 91 -3.55 -14.70 4.33
N SER A 92 -3.08 -13.75 3.53
CA SER A 92 -3.89 -12.81 2.74
C SER A 92 -3.83 -13.18 1.24
N ILE A 93 -3.53 -12.24 0.32
CA ILE A 93 -3.51 -12.52 -1.12
C ILE A 93 -2.56 -13.68 -1.45
N GLN A 94 -1.40 -13.75 -0.77
CA GLN A 94 -0.41 -14.80 -1.02
C GLN A 94 -0.96 -16.22 -0.82
N ALA A 95 -1.89 -16.42 0.13
CA ALA A 95 -2.47 -17.73 0.41
C ALA A 95 -3.32 -18.26 -0.76
N GLY A 96 -3.85 -17.37 -1.60
CA GLY A 96 -4.69 -17.72 -2.76
C GLY A 96 -3.91 -17.93 -4.06
N LEU A 97 -2.59 -17.75 -4.08
CA LEU A 97 -1.77 -17.79 -5.28
C LEU A 97 -0.86 -19.04 -5.32
N PRO A 98 -0.40 -19.47 -6.52
CA PRO A 98 0.59 -20.54 -6.63
C PRO A 98 1.86 -20.20 -5.84
N THR A 99 2.40 -21.18 -5.11
CA THR A 99 3.60 -20.97 -4.27
C THR A 99 4.87 -20.66 -5.05
N SER A 100 4.89 -20.92 -6.37
CA SER A 100 5.97 -20.54 -7.27
C SER A 100 5.98 -19.04 -7.62
N TRP A 101 4.93 -18.29 -7.29
CA TRP A 101 4.85 -16.88 -7.61
C TRP A 101 5.58 -16.03 -6.58
N VAL A 102 6.30 -15.01 -7.07
CA VAL A 102 6.91 -14.01 -6.19
C VAL A 102 5.91 -12.88 -5.96
N VAL A 103 5.48 -12.74 -4.72
CA VAL A 103 4.52 -11.73 -4.28
C VAL A 103 5.25 -10.67 -3.46
N GLY A 104 4.95 -9.40 -3.73
CA GLY A 104 5.25 -8.31 -2.81
C GLY A 104 3.95 -7.64 -2.39
N ASP A 105 3.68 -7.61 -1.09
CA ASP A 105 2.39 -7.18 -0.55
C ASP A 105 2.53 -6.23 0.64
N LYS A 106 1.40 -5.61 1.00
CA LYS A 106 1.24 -4.92 2.26
C LYS A 106 -0.18 -5.10 2.78
N THR A 107 -0.29 -5.83 3.89
CA THR A 107 -1.56 -6.00 4.61
C THR A 107 -1.97 -4.76 5.42
N GLY A 108 -3.25 -4.64 5.74
CA GLY A 108 -3.79 -3.66 6.67
C GLY A 108 -4.93 -4.25 7.50
N SER A 109 -5.07 -3.82 8.74
CA SER A 109 -6.20 -4.20 9.59
C SER A 109 -6.63 -3.04 10.47
N GLY A 110 -7.90 -3.04 10.88
CA GLY A 110 -8.46 -2.00 11.72
C GLY A 110 -9.72 -2.43 12.42
N ASP A 111 -10.41 -1.46 13.02
CA ASP A 111 -11.72 -1.68 13.61
C ASP A 111 -12.74 -2.14 12.53
N TYR A 112 -13.94 -2.53 12.97
CA TYR A 112 -15.01 -3.04 12.11
C TYR A 112 -14.63 -4.31 11.31
N GLY A 113 -13.62 -5.06 11.76
CA GLY A 113 -13.16 -6.28 11.09
C GLY A 113 -12.47 -6.00 9.75
N THR A 114 -12.03 -4.77 9.52
CA THR A 114 -11.34 -4.37 8.29
C THR A 114 -10.08 -5.21 8.12
N THR A 115 -9.97 -5.86 6.96
CA THR A 115 -8.84 -6.72 6.60
C THR A 115 -8.53 -6.45 5.14
N ASN A 116 -7.40 -5.78 4.89
CA ASN A 116 -7.00 -5.31 3.57
C ASN A 116 -5.67 -5.93 3.16
N ASP A 117 -5.45 -6.04 1.86
CA ASP A 117 -4.16 -6.37 1.28
C ASP A 117 -3.99 -5.74 -0.11
N ILE A 118 -2.79 -5.27 -0.40
CA ILE A 118 -2.43 -4.77 -1.73
C ILE A 118 -1.18 -5.52 -2.18
N ALA A 119 -1.21 -6.06 -3.39
CA ALA A 119 -0.13 -6.90 -3.88
C ALA A 119 0.23 -6.58 -5.33
N GLY A 120 1.54 -6.54 -5.60
CA GLY A 120 2.10 -6.71 -6.93
C GLY A 120 2.80 -8.06 -7.01
N HIS A 121 2.65 -8.77 -8.12
CA HIS A 121 3.31 -10.07 -8.28
C HIS A 121 3.92 -10.28 -9.67
N LEU A 122 4.94 -11.12 -9.68
CA LEU A 122 5.64 -11.60 -10.86
C LEU A 122 5.33 -13.09 -11.01
N ALA A 123 4.47 -13.43 -11.96
CA ALA A 123 4.31 -14.80 -12.42
C ALA A 123 5.38 -15.10 -13.48
N GLU A 124 6.10 -16.23 -13.35
CA GLU A 124 7.11 -16.62 -14.33
C GLU A 124 6.55 -16.61 -15.76
N GLY A 125 7.25 -15.93 -16.67
CA GLY A 125 6.88 -15.84 -18.09
C GLY A 125 5.64 -14.98 -18.39
N ARG A 126 5.11 -14.21 -17.43
CA ARG A 126 3.95 -13.32 -17.65
C ARG A 126 4.22 -11.89 -17.19
N ALA A 127 3.42 -10.96 -17.73
CA ALA A 127 3.42 -9.58 -17.27
C ALA A 127 3.00 -9.51 -15.79
N PRO A 128 3.56 -8.57 -15.00
CA PRO A 128 3.16 -8.39 -13.61
C PRO A 128 1.70 -7.99 -13.48
N LEU A 129 1.06 -8.40 -12.39
CA LEU A 129 -0.32 -8.05 -12.05
C LEU A 129 -0.38 -7.32 -10.71
N ILE A 130 -1.41 -6.49 -10.56
CA ILE A 130 -1.69 -5.72 -9.34
C ILE A 130 -3.08 -6.12 -8.84
N LEU A 131 -3.20 -6.41 -7.55
CA LEU A 131 -4.44 -6.79 -6.88
C LEU A 131 -4.59 -5.98 -5.59
N VAL A 132 -5.84 -5.60 -5.29
CA VAL A 132 -6.23 -4.88 -4.07
C VAL A 132 -7.49 -5.55 -3.53
N THR A 133 -7.49 -5.87 -2.24
CA THR A 133 -8.62 -6.50 -1.51
C THR A 133 -8.89 -5.77 -0.21
#